data_AF-A0AAU2RNY0-F1
#
_entry.id   AF-A0AAU2RNY0-F1
#
_cell.length_a   1.000
_cell.length_b   1.000
_cell.length_c   1.000
_cell.angle_alpha   90.00
_cell.angle_beta   90.00
_cell.angle_gamma   90.00
#
_symmetry.space_group_name_H-M   'P 1'
#
loop_
_entity.id
_entity.type
_entity.pdbx_description
1 polymer ?
#
loop_
_entity_poly.entity_id
_entity_poly.type
_entity_poly.pdbx_seq_one_letter_code
_entity_poly.pdbx_strand_id
1 'polypeptide(L)' 'MGDRWHVEVDRALCIGSAQCTHLAPDAFRLDSAMQSHPVAPDTDAHERILKAAEGCPVEAIAIALLGSGEPVFPPEE' A
#
# COMPACT_ATOMS: atom_id res chain seq x y z
N MET A 1 -14.35 -11.22 -12.36
CA MET A 1 -12.88 -11.21 -12.29
C MET A 1 -12.54 -9.96 -11.53
N GLY A 2 -12.14 -10.10 -10.27
CA GLY A 2 -11.67 -8.95 -9.49
C GLY A 2 -10.23 -8.66 -9.91
N ASP A 3 -9.89 -7.40 -10.05
CA ASP A 3 -8.51 -6.99 -10.25
C ASP A 3 -7.69 -7.43 -9.03
N ARG A 4 -6.49 -7.96 -9.26
CA ARG A 4 -5.52 -8.25 -8.19
C ARG A 4 -4.45 -7.19 -8.19
N TRP A 5 -4.07 -6.76 -7.00
CA TRP A 5 -3.05 -5.75 -6.81
C TRP A 5 -1.78 -6.34 -6.20
N HIS A 6 -0.66 -5.82 -6.67
CA HIS A 6 0.62 -5.89 -5.99
C HIS A 6 0.79 -4.62 -5.17
N VAL A 7 1.11 -4.74 -3.90
CA VAL A 7 1.24 -3.65 -2.93
C VAL A 7 2.65 -3.67 -2.37
N GLU A 8 3.34 -2.55 -2.49
CA GLU A 8 4.69 -2.39 -1.96
C GLU A 8 4.77 -1.14 -1.08
N VAL A 9 5.67 -1.18 -0.10
CA VAL A 9 5.99 -0.03 0.73
C VAL A 9 7.47 0.30 0.56
N ASP A 10 7.75 1.50 0.06
CA ASP A 10 9.10 2.05 0.02
C ASP A 10 9.52 2.47 1.43
N ARG A 11 10.39 1.66 2.03
CA ARG A 11 10.93 1.88 3.37
C ARG A 11 11.95 3.01 3.44
N ALA A 12 12.50 3.46 2.32
CA ALA A 12 13.34 4.65 2.30
C ALA A 12 12.50 5.93 2.46
N LEU A 13 11.25 5.91 1.99
CA LEU A 13 10.30 7.02 2.13
C LEU A 13 9.43 6.90 3.38
N CYS A 14 9.15 5.69 3.86
CA CYS A 14 8.25 5.46 4.99
C CYS A 14 8.75 6.14 6.27
N ILE A 15 7.99 7.13 6.77
CA ILE A 15 8.29 7.86 8.01
C ILE A 15 7.61 7.27 9.26
N GLY A 16 6.93 6.13 9.14
CA GLY A 16 6.25 5.47 10.26
C GLY A 16 5.03 6.22 10.83
N SER A 17 4.27 6.94 9.99
CA SER A 17 3.09 7.72 10.41
C SER A 17 1.91 6.88 10.92
N ALA A 18 1.92 5.57 10.67
CA ALA A 18 0.86 4.62 10.99
C ALA A 18 -0.50 4.83 10.27
N GLN A 19 -0.64 5.81 9.36
CA GLN A 19 -1.92 6.09 8.68
C GLN A 19 -2.45 4.89 7.89
N CYS A 20 -1.57 4.15 7.21
CA CYS A 20 -1.94 2.94 6.47
C CYS A 20 -2.53 1.85 7.37
N THR A 21 -1.97 1.64 8.56
CA THR A 21 -2.53 0.69 9.55
C THR A 21 -3.85 1.16 10.15
N HIS A 22 -4.09 2.48 10.20
CA HIS A 22 -5.37 3.04 10.66
C HIS A 22 -6.49 2.83 9.62
N LEU A 23 -6.16 2.97 8.34
CA LEU A 23 -7.11 2.87 7.23
C LEU A 23 -7.35 1.42 6.78
N ALA A 24 -6.31 0.58 6.85
CA ALA A 24 -6.35 -0.82 6.45
C ALA A 24 -5.53 -1.71 7.41
N PRO A 25 -6.02 -1.92 8.65
CA PRO A 25 -5.30 -2.69 9.68
C PRO A 25 -5.06 -4.16 9.29
N ASP A 26 -5.89 -4.72 8.42
CA ASP A 26 -5.75 -6.09 7.94
C ASP A 26 -4.71 -6.21 6.81
N ALA A 27 -4.34 -5.09 6.16
CA ALA A 27 -3.47 -5.07 4.99
C ALA A 27 -2.06 -4.54 5.28
N PHE A 28 -1.88 -3.75 6.35
CA PHE A 28 -0.59 -3.19 6.72
C PHE A 28 -0.27 -3.47 8.19
N ARG A 29 1.02 -3.64 8.46
CA ARG A 29 1.56 -3.77 9.81
C ARG A 29 2.82 -2.93 9.96
N LEU A 30 3.06 -2.42 11.16
CA LEU A 30 4.33 -1.80 11.49
C LEU A 30 5.25 -2.83 12.14
N ASP A 31 6.53 -2.77 11.82
CA ASP A 31 7.57 -3.51 12.54
C ASP A 31 8.04 -2.77 13.81
N SER A 32 9.01 -3.35 14.50
CA SER A 32 9.58 -2.77 15.72
C SER A 32 10.31 -1.43 15.50
N ALA A 33 10.65 -1.10 14.26
CA ALA A 33 11.26 0.17 13.87
C ALA A 33 10.23 1.19 13.34
N MET A 34 8.93 0.92 13.53
CA MET A 34 7.82 1.72 13.01
C MET A 34 7.75 1.77 11.47
N GLN A 35 8.45 0.87 10.77
CA GLN A 35 8.39 0.78 9.32
C GLN A 35 7.16 -0.02 8.91
N SER A 36 6.43 0.47 7.90
CA SER A 36 5.24 -0.21 7.40
C SER A 36 5.59 -1.31 6.42
N HIS A 37 4.83 -2.40 6.49
CA HIS A 37 4.90 -3.54 5.58
C HIS A 37 3.49 -3.97 5.19
N PRO A 38 3.26 -4.35 3.93
CA PRO A 38 2.03 -5.04 3.58
C PRO A 38 2.01 -6.41 4.29
N VAL A 39 0.84 -6.84 4.74
CA VAL A 39 0.64 -8.17 5.33
C VAL A 39 0.83 -9.25 4.28
N ALA A 40 0.33 -9.00 3.06
CA ALA A 40 0.58 -9.77 1.87
C ALA A 40 0.88 -8.81 0.71
N PRO A 41 1.95 -9.04 -0.09
CA PRO A 41 2.27 -8.19 -1.22
C PRO A 41 1.23 -8.32 -2.34
N ASP A 42 0.61 -9.49 -2.48
CA ASP A 42 -0.41 -9.74 -3.50
C ASP A 42 -1.79 -9.90 -2.82
N THR A 43 -2.77 -9.15 -3.30
CA THR A 43 -4.12 -9.11 -2.71
C THR A 43 -5.17 -8.87 -3.79
N ASP A 44 -6.42 -9.21 -3.48
CA ASP A 44 -7.55 -8.70 -4.25
C ASP A 44 -7.63 -7.17 -4.11
N ALA A 45 -8.04 -6.49 -5.18
CA ALA A 45 -8.29 -5.07 -5.18
C ALA A 45 -9.29 -4.71 -4.08
N HIS A 46 -8.90 -3.77 -3.23
CA HIS A 46 -9.68 -3.44 -2.05
C HIS A 46 -9.58 -1.94 -1.72
N GLU A 47 -10.73 -1.26 -1.64
CA GLU A 47 -10.81 0.19 -1.45
C GLU A 47 -10.03 0.70 -0.23
N ARG A 48 -10.05 -0.03 0.89
CA ARG A 48 -9.24 0.31 2.09
C ARG A 48 -7.74 0.37 1.81
N ILE A 49 -7.21 -0.47 0.92
CA ILE A 49 -5.78 -0.48 0.56
C ILE A 49 -5.45 0.76 -0.29
N LEU A 50 -6.31 1.10 -1.25
CA LEU A 50 -6.17 2.32 -2.04
C LEU A 50 -6.20 3.56 -1.15
N LYS A 51 -7.20 3.66 -0.26
CA LYS A 51 -7.29 4.75 0.73
C LYS A 51 -6.07 4.84 1.63
N ALA A 52 -5.48 3.70 2.01
CA ALA A 52 -4.26 3.69 2.81
C ALA A 52 -3.05 4.26 2.05
N ALA A 53 -2.96 4.00 0.75
CA ALA A 53 -1.94 4.58 -0.11
C ALA A 53 -2.14 6.09 -0.32
N GLU A 54 -3.36 6.52 -0.66
CA GLU A 54 -3.74 7.94 -0.78
C GLU A 54 -3.56 8.72 0.53
N GLY A 55 -3.77 8.05 1.67
CA GLY A 55 -3.59 8.63 2.99
C GLY A 55 -2.14 8.67 3.45
N CYS A 56 -1.18 8.17 2.68
CA CYS A 56 0.24 8.21 3.05
C CYS A 56 0.79 9.63 2.83
N PRO A 57 1.34 10.30 3.86
CA PRO A 57 1.73 11.71 3.76
C PRO A 57 2.99 11.94 2.92
N VAL A 58 3.68 10.85 2.58
CA VAL A 58 4.94 10.82 1.81
C VAL A 58 4.84 9.85 0.64
N GLU A 59 3.63 9.37 0.32
CA GLU A 59 3.34 8.49 -0.81
C GLU A 59 4.26 7.25 -0.89
N ALA A 60 4.61 6.69 0.27
CA ALA A 60 5.52 5.55 0.36
C ALA A 60 4.87 4.21 -0.03
N ILE A 61 3.60 4.19 -0.45
CA ILE A 61 2.86 2.96 -0.76
C ILE A 61 2.56 2.95 -2.25
N ALA A 62 3.07 1.95 -2.96
CA ALA A 62 2.79 1.74 -4.37
C ALA A 62 1.79 0.59 -4.54
N ILE A 63 0.89 0.74 -5.51
CA ILE A 63 -0.10 -0.28 -5.89
C ILE A 63 -0.04 -0.43 -7.41
N ALA A 64 0.09 -1.66 -7.90
CA ALA A 64 0.06 -1.98 -9.31
C ALA A 64 -0.87 -3.17 -9.60
N LEU A 65 -1.42 -3.26 -10.81
CA LEU A 65 -2.17 -4.43 -11.26
C LEU A 65 -1.23 -5.64 -11.38
N LEU A 66 -1.51 -6.73 -10.66
CA LEU A 66 -0.63 -7.92 -10.60
C LEU A 66 -0.45 -8.60 -11.98
N GLY A 67 -1.38 -8.40 -12.91
CA GLY A 67 -1.32 -9.00 -14.25
C GLY A 67 -0.55 -8.17 -15.28
N SER A 68 -0.70 -6.84 -15.25
CA SER A 68 -0.12 -5.93 -16.26
C SER A 68 1.09 -5.14 -15.74
N GLY A 69 1.23 -5.01 -14.42
CA GLY A 69 2.19 -4.10 -13.78
C GLY A 69 1.79 -2.62 -13.89
N GLU A 70 0.59 -2.31 -14.40
CA GLU A 70 0.11 -0.94 -14.56
C GLU A 70 -0.12 -0.31 -13.17
N PRO A 71 0.42 0.89 -12.91
CA PRO A 71 0.27 1.54 -11.62
C PRO A 71 -1.20 1.92 -11.38
N VAL A 72 -1.71 1.51 -10.22
CA VAL A 72 -2.99 1.95 -9.67
C VAL A 72 -2.77 3.17 -8.78
N PHE A 73 -1.67 3.18 -8.01
CA PHE A 73 -1.25 4.31 -7.20
C PHE A 73 0.28 4.33 -7.03
N PRO A 74 0.92 5.51 -7.12
CA PRO A 74 0.36 6.76 -7.64
C PRO A 74 0.02 6.61 -9.14
N PRO A 75 -1.06 7.26 -9.64
CA PRO A 75 -1.38 7.22 -11.07
C PRO A 75 -0.30 7.93 -11.89
N GLU A 76 -0.06 7.48 -13.12
CA GLU A 76 0.80 8.22 -14.08
C GLU A 76 0.14 9.57 -14.41
N GLU A 77 0.96 10.63 -14.48
CA GLU A 77 0.51 11.98 -14.89
C GLU A 77 0.03 12.06 -16.34
#